data_AF-A0A966TW91-F1
#
_entry.id   AF-A0A966TW91-F1
#
_cell.length_a   1.000
_cell.length_b   1.000
_cell.length_c   1.000
_cell.angle_alpha   90.00
_cell.angle_beta   90.00
_cell.angle_gamma   90.00
#
_symmetry.space_group_name_H-M   'P 1'
#
loop_
_entity.id
_entity.type
_entity.pdbx_description
1 polymer ?
#
loop_
_entity_poly.entity_id
_entity_poly.type
_entity_poly.pdbx_seq_one_letter_code
_entity_poly.pdbx_strand_id
1 'polypeptide(L)'
;MRTTRRAAMALALATPALAQNRGDPRVLRVKLFGDLRALDPFISPEYMARNHGYMVYDTLFALDSRLRPQPQMVDTFTTSADGLTWDFALREGLRFHDGAPVT
;
A
#
# COMPACT_ATOMS: atom_id res chain seq x y z
N MET A 1 59.23 20.78 -3.93
CA MET A 1 57.87 21.12 -4.45
C MET A 1 57.20 19.86 -5.00
N ARG A 2 56.40 19.11 -4.23
CA ARG A 2 55.60 17.98 -4.78
C ARG A 2 54.62 17.32 -3.78
N THR A 3 53.80 18.05 -3.03
CA THR A 3 52.79 17.42 -2.13
C THR A 3 51.54 18.27 -1.88
N THR A 4 50.83 18.75 -2.90
CA THR A 4 49.60 19.56 -2.69
C THR A 4 48.45 19.28 -3.67
N ARG A 5 48.34 18.07 -4.24
CA ARG A 5 47.29 17.76 -5.24
C ARG A 5 46.29 16.65 -4.90
N ARG A 6 46.30 16.07 -3.69
CA ARG A 6 45.39 14.94 -3.36
C ARG A 6 44.14 15.30 -2.56
N ALA A 7 44.06 16.47 -1.93
CA ALA A 7 42.94 16.82 -1.05
C ALA A 7 41.66 17.30 -1.79
N ALA A 8 41.79 17.81 -3.02
CA ALA A 8 40.66 18.39 -3.76
C ALA A 8 39.68 17.34 -4.33
N MET A 9 40.11 16.09 -4.50
CA MET A 9 39.33 15.06 -5.18
C MET A 9 38.37 14.29 -4.25
N ALA A 10 38.62 14.31 -2.93
CA ALA A 10 37.74 13.66 -1.94
C ALA A 10 36.46 14.47 -1.65
N LEU A 11 36.47 15.79 -1.86
CA LEU A 11 35.32 16.65 -1.57
C LEU A 11 34.24 16.63 -2.67
N ALA A 12 34.59 16.22 -3.89
CA ALA A 12 33.67 16.20 -5.03
C ALA A 12 32.74 14.97 -5.08
N LEU A 13 33.03 13.92 -4.29
CA LEU A 13 32.23 12.68 -4.27
C LEU A 13 31.09 12.71 -3.23
N ALA A 14 31.06 13.71 -2.34
CA ALA A 14 30.05 13.82 -1.28
C ALA A 14 28.85 14.74 -1.65
N THR A 15 28.98 15.55 -2.70
CA THR A 15 27.93 16.46 -3.17
C THR A 15 26.63 15.79 -3.66
N PRO A 16 26.60 14.60 -4.30
CA PRO A 16 25.34 14.05 -4.78
C PRO A 16 24.41 13.63 -3.62
N ALA A 17 24.94 13.36 -2.42
CA ALA A 17 24.11 12.98 -1.27
C ALA A 17 23.31 14.16 -0.68
N LEU A 18 23.82 15.38 -0.78
CA LEU A 18 23.15 16.61 -0.28
C LEU A 18 22.15 17.19 -1.30
N ALA A 19 22.25 16.80 -2.57
CA ALA A 19 21.34 17.21 -3.63
C ALA A 19 20.16 16.24 -3.85
N GLN A 20 20.11 15.13 -3.11
CA GLN A 20 18.98 14.21 -3.15
C GLN A 20 17.77 14.88 -2.48
N ASN A 21 16.90 15.49 -3.30
CA ASN A 21 15.57 15.85 -2.86
C ASN A 21 14.85 14.56 -2.47
N ARG A 22 14.75 14.29 -1.16
CA ARG A 22 14.11 13.09 -0.62
C ARG A 22 12.59 13.05 -0.88
N GLY A 23 12.04 14.10 -1.48
CA GLY A 23 10.59 14.26 -1.67
C GLY A 23 9.85 14.30 -0.33
N ASP A 24 8.54 14.38 -0.40
CA ASP A 24 7.71 14.13 0.79
C ASP A 24 7.74 12.62 1.09
N PRO A 25 8.19 12.18 2.28
CA PRO A 25 8.25 10.77 2.64
C PRO A 25 6.86 10.09 2.67
N ARG A 26 5.77 10.87 2.68
CA ARG A 26 4.39 10.36 2.58
C ARG A 26 3.98 10.02 1.15
N VAL A 27 4.72 10.51 0.15
CA VAL A 27 4.39 10.30 -1.27
C VAL A 27 5.16 9.11 -1.81
N LEU A 28 4.46 7.99 -1.93
CA LEU A 28 4.95 6.81 -2.62
C LEU A 28 4.78 7.00 -4.14
N ARG A 29 5.89 6.89 -4.90
CA ARG A 29 5.88 6.91 -6.37
C ARG A 29 6.20 5.52 -6.89
N VAL A 30 5.24 4.89 -7.57
CA VAL A 30 5.37 3.52 -8.11
C VAL A 30 5.13 3.53 -9.60
N LYS A 31 5.96 2.81 -10.36
CA LYS A 31 5.66 2.46 -11.75
C LYS A 31 5.02 1.07 -11.77
N LEU A 32 3.78 1.01 -12.21
CA LEU A 32 3.08 -0.24 -12.43
C LEU A 32 3.49 -0.85 -13.79
N PHE A 33 3.30 -2.17 -13.95
CA PHE A 33 3.69 -2.89 -15.17
C PHE A 33 2.82 -2.51 -16.38
N GLY A 34 1.56 -2.13 -16.16
CA GLY A 34 0.62 -1.72 -17.21
C GLY A 34 -0.28 -0.57 -16.79
N ASP A 35 -1.02 -0.04 -17.76
CA ASP A 35 -1.96 1.07 -17.55
C ASP A 35 -3.21 0.60 -16.79
N LEU A 36 -3.83 1.51 -16.03
CA LEU A 36 -5.10 1.26 -15.35
C LEU A 36 -6.26 1.55 -16.30
N ARG A 37 -6.95 0.51 -16.77
CA ARG A 37 -8.03 0.63 -17.76
C ARG A 37 -9.43 0.78 -17.17
N ALA A 38 -9.61 0.37 -15.92
CA ALA A 38 -10.87 0.43 -15.18
C ALA A 38 -10.56 0.73 -13.71
N LEU A 39 -11.39 1.59 -13.09
CA LEU A 39 -11.26 1.93 -11.67
C LEU A 39 -12.04 0.96 -10.77
N ASP A 40 -13.15 0.43 -11.29
CA ASP A 40 -13.98 -0.53 -10.60
C ASP A 40 -13.32 -1.93 -10.66
N PRO A 41 -12.92 -2.51 -9.51
CA PRO A 41 -12.30 -3.83 -9.47
C PRO A 41 -13.28 -4.97 -9.75
N PHE A 42 -14.59 -4.74 -9.73
CA PHE A 42 -15.59 -5.77 -10.01
C PHE A 42 -15.70 -6.10 -11.50
N ILE A 43 -15.55 -5.10 -12.37
CA ILE A 43 -15.76 -5.25 -13.82
C ILE A 43 -14.52 -5.76 -14.58
N SER A 44 -13.37 -5.88 -13.91
CA SER A 44 -12.10 -6.24 -14.54
C SER A 44 -11.32 -7.27 -13.72
N PRO A 45 -10.87 -8.38 -14.33
CA PRO A 45 -9.99 -9.34 -13.68
C PRO A 45 -8.51 -8.91 -13.70
N GLU A 46 -8.19 -7.73 -14.25
CA GLU A 46 -6.81 -7.28 -14.45
C GLU A 46 -6.11 -6.94 -13.13
N TYR A 47 -4.85 -7.36 -12.99
CA TYR A 47 -4.07 -7.11 -11.77
C TYR A 47 -3.91 -5.61 -11.45
N MET A 48 -3.88 -4.74 -12.45
CA MET A 48 -3.74 -3.30 -12.24
C MET A 48 -5.00 -2.71 -11.58
N ALA A 49 -6.19 -3.13 -12.04
CA ALA A 49 -7.47 -2.74 -11.43
C ALA A 49 -7.57 -3.25 -9.98
N ARG A 50 -7.15 -4.50 -9.72
CA ARG A 50 -7.09 -5.05 -8.36
C ARG A 50 -6.12 -4.27 -7.45
N ASN A 51 -4.91 -4.00 -7.93
CA ASN A 51 -3.90 -3.27 -7.15
C ASN A 51 -4.36 -1.84 -6.83
N HIS A 52 -5.00 -1.17 -7.80
CA HIS A 52 -5.69 0.09 -7.57
C HIS A 52 -6.81 -0.05 -6.53
N GLY A 53 -7.63 -1.10 -6.66
CA GLY A 53 -8.71 -1.40 -5.74
C GLY A 53 -8.24 -1.49 -4.28
N TYR A 54 -7.13 -2.18 -4.01
CA TYR A 54 -6.55 -2.26 -2.66
C TYR A 54 -6.03 -0.93 -2.10
N MET A 55 -5.90 0.12 -2.91
CA MET A 55 -5.54 1.46 -2.44
C MET A 55 -6.77 2.34 -2.15
N VAL A 56 -7.96 1.92 -2.59
CA VAL A 56 -9.20 2.71 -2.52
C VAL A 56 -10.26 2.05 -1.65
N TYR A 57 -10.36 0.73 -1.71
CA TYR A 57 -11.40 -0.06 -1.04
C TYR A 57 -10.79 -0.95 0.05
N ASP A 58 -11.43 -0.94 1.22
CA ASP A 58 -11.16 -1.90 2.27
C ASP A 58 -11.91 -3.22 2.01
N THR A 59 -11.37 -4.31 2.57
CA THR A 59 -11.94 -5.66 2.46
C THR A 59 -12.23 -6.24 3.85
N LEU A 60 -13.00 -7.31 3.93
CA LEU A 60 -13.21 -8.03 5.20
C LEU A 60 -11.87 -8.52 5.78
N PHE A 61 -11.04 -9.11 4.92
CA PHE A 61 -9.70 -9.62 5.23
C PHE A 61 -8.68 -9.19 4.17
N ALA A 62 -7.54 -8.67 4.61
CA ALA A 62 -6.42 -8.31 3.77
C ALA A 62 -5.22 -9.24 3.99
N LEU A 63 -4.29 -9.27 3.04
CA LEU A 63 -3.04 -10.00 3.19
C LEU A 63 -1.98 -9.15 3.88
N ASP A 64 -1.27 -9.72 4.85
CA ASP A 64 -0.07 -9.09 5.42
C ASP A 64 1.14 -9.18 4.46
N SER A 65 2.27 -8.60 4.86
CA SER A 65 3.52 -8.64 4.10
C SER A 65 4.09 -10.05 3.85
N ARG A 66 3.56 -11.07 4.54
CA ARG A 66 3.90 -12.49 4.37
C ARG A 66 2.79 -13.26 3.65
N LEU A 67 1.85 -12.56 3.03
CA LEU A 67 0.71 -13.11 2.30
C LEU A 67 -0.23 -13.95 3.17
N ARG A 68 -0.32 -13.64 4.48
CA ARG A 68 -1.26 -14.30 5.39
C ARG A 68 -2.52 -13.44 5.53
N PRO A 69 -3.73 -14.01 5.40
CA PRO A 69 -4.97 -13.30 5.68
C PRO A 69 -5.02 -12.75 7.10
N GLN A 70 -5.43 -11.50 7.25
CA GLN A 70 -5.63 -10.79 8.51
C GLN A 70 -6.97 -10.04 8.46
N PRO A 71 -7.71 -9.94 9.57
CA PRO A 71 -8.90 -9.10 9.64
C PRO A 71 -8.57 -7.64 9.30
N GLN A 72 -9.32 -7.04 8.39
CA GLN A 72 -9.22 -5.61 8.05
C GLN A 72 -10.48 -4.88 8.54
N MET A 73 -11.63 -5.06 7.87
CA MET A 73 -12.90 -4.49 8.35
C MET A 73 -13.54 -5.31 9.47
N VAL A 74 -13.21 -6.60 9.54
CA VAL A 74 -13.73 -7.51 10.57
C VAL A 74 -13.05 -7.22 11.91
N ASP A 75 -13.85 -7.20 12.97
CA ASP A 75 -13.40 -7.17 14.37
C ASP A 75 -13.30 -8.61 14.91
N THR A 76 -14.42 -9.33 14.88
CA THR A 76 -14.51 -10.74 15.29
C THR A 76 -15.26 -11.56 14.26
N PHE A 77 -14.99 -12.86 14.20
CA PHE A 77 -15.75 -13.79 13.39
C PHE A 77 -15.88 -15.15 14.05
N THR A 78 -16.96 -15.85 13.73
CA THR A 78 -17.22 -17.22 14.18
C THR A 78 -17.55 -18.11 13.00
N THR A 79 -17.35 -19.40 13.18
CA THR A 79 -17.66 -20.42 12.17
C THR A 79 -18.49 -21.51 12.82
N SER A 80 -19.54 -21.98 12.14
CA SER A 80 -20.34 -23.11 12.58
C SER A 80 -19.52 -24.41 12.66
N ALA A 81 -20.01 -25.37 13.42
CA ALA A 81 -19.32 -26.66 13.60
C ALA A 81 -19.09 -27.43 12.29
N ASP A 82 -19.96 -27.25 11.30
CA ASP A 82 -19.85 -27.86 9.96
C ASP A 82 -19.00 -27.03 8.97
N GLY A 83 -18.56 -25.83 9.36
CA GLY A 83 -17.74 -24.95 8.52
C GLY A 83 -18.49 -24.20 7.42
N LEU A 84 -19.82 -24.33 7.34
CA LEU A 84 -20.63 -23.81 6.24
C LEU A 84 -21.24 -22.44 6.51
N THR A 85 -21.31 -22.03 7.78
CA THR A 85 -21.82 -20.72 8.19
C THR A 85 -20.72 -19.90 8.85
N TRP A 86 -20.59 -18.66 8.41
CA TRP A 86 -19.59 -17.71 8.90
C TRP A 86 -20.29 -16.42 9.28
N ASP A 87 -20.09 -16.00 10.53
CA ASP A 87 -20.60 -14.74 11.04
C ASP A 87 -19.44 -13.78 11.22
N PHE A 88 -19.56 -12.57 10.66
CA PHE A 88 -18.55 -11.53 10.72
C PHE A 88 -19.13 -10.30 11.42
N ALA A 89 -18.52 -9.91 12.54
CA ALA A 89 -18.79 -8.62 13.16
C ALA A 89 -17.83 -7.58 12.59
N LEU A 90 -18.36 -6.49 12.04
CA LEU A 90 -17.57 -5.37 11.54
C LEU A 90 -17.10 -4.48 12.70
N ARG A 91 -15.96 -3.82 12.50
CA ARG A 91 -15.47 -2.79 13.43
C ARG A 91 -16.44 -1.62 13.52
N GLU A 92 -16.52 -1.00 14.69
CA GLU A 92 -17.33 0.20 14.88
C GLU A 92 -16.77 1.40 14.10
N GLY A 93 -17.66 2.26 13.62
CA GLY A 93 -17.31 3.56 13.04
C GLY A 93 -16.74 3.52 11.62
N LEU A 94 -16.80 2.38 10.92
CA LEU A 94 -16.43 2.29 9.51
C LEU A 94 -17.31 3.20 8.65
N ARG A 95 -16.68 3.96 7.76
CA ARG A 95 -17.35 4.95 6.89
C ARG A 95 -16.76 4.90 5.49
N PHE A 96 -17.63 5.14 4.51
CA PHE A 96 -17.20 5.48 3.16
C PHE A 96 -16.57 6.89 3.14
N HIS A 97 -15.90 7.21 2.04
CA HIS A 97 -15.21 8.49 1.86
C HIS A 97 -16.16 9.71 1.84
N ASP A 98 -17.45 9.49 1.60
CA ASP A 98 -18.51 10.50 1.69
C ASP A 98 -19.13 10.63 3.10
N GLY A 99 -18.67 9.82 4.05
CA GLY A 99 -19.11 9.80 5.45
C GLY A 99 -20.27 8.84 5.75
N ALA A 100 -20.88 8.21 4.74
CA ALA A 100 -21.92 7.21 4.93
C ALA A 100 -21.38 6.00 5.73
N PRO A 101 -22.21 5.38 6.60
CA PRO A 101 -21.76 4.22 7.39
C PRO A 101 -21.54 3.01 6.48
N VAL A 102 -20.55 2.18 6.83
CA VAL A 102 -20.41 0.83 6.26
C VAL A 102 -21.19 -0.13 7.15
N THR A 103 -22.13 -0.87 6.57
CA THR A 103 -23.08 -1.74 7.29
C THR A 103 -23.26 -3.07 6.61
#